data_AF-A0A7X5YAS0-F1
#
_entry.id   AF-A0A7X5YAS0-F1
#
_cell.length_a   1.000
_cell.length_b   1.000
_cell.length_c   1.000
_cell.angle_alpha   90.00
_cell.angle_beta   90.00
_cell.angle_gamma   90.00
#
_symmetry.space_group_name_H-M   'P 1'
#
loop_
_entity.id
_entity.type
_entity.pdbx_description
1 polymer ?
#
loop_
_entity_poly.entity_id
_entity_poly.type
_entity_poly.pdbx_seq_one_letter_code
_entity_poly.pdbx_strand_id
1 'polypeptide(L)'
;MPQRFTATENAFDKGIEKTTPKQGAKLAGEWAEALRKADFTGSKGLAAELERLEKLLGADEPDLDKIKPLLEKIGEDTAKAADRAEDPKVAEKVRKLAEAMGAKQPA
;
A
#
# COMPACT_ATOMS: atom_id res chain seq x y z
N MET A 1 2.22 17.03 9.47
CA MET A 1 0.83 16.80 9.02
C MET A 1 0.47 15.32 9.17
N PRO A 2 -0.17 14.87 10.27
CA PRO A 2 -0.47 13.45 10.50
C PRO A 2 -1.90 13.02 10.12
N GLN A 3 -2.77 13.91 9.63
CA GLN A 3 -4.21 13.62 9.51
C GLN A 3 -4.63 12.77 8.30
N ARG A 4 -3.72 12.37 7.41
CA ARG A 4 -4.07 11.54 6.24
C ARG A 4 -3.98 10.03 6.50
N PHE A 5 -3.32 9.60 7.57
CA PHE A 5 -3.15 8.18 7.89
C PHE A 5 -4.36 7.59 8.63
N THR A 6 -5.13 8.43 9.33
CA THR A 6 -6.30 8.02 10.13
C THR A 6 -7.50 7.59 9.27
N ALA A 7 -7.59 8.05 8.03
CA ALA A 7 -8.62 7.60 7.08
C ALA A 7 -8.34 6.17 6.57
N THR A 8 -7.06 5.83 6.41
CA THR A 8 -6.62 4.49 6.02
C THR A 8 -6.77 3.53 7.22
N GLU A 9 -6.36 3.95 8.43
CA GLU A 9 -6.57 3.19 9.69
C GLU A 9 -8.05 2.80 9.92
N ASN A 10 -8.98 3.74 9.71
CA ASN A 10 -10.42 3.47 9.85
C ASN A 10 -11.00 2.57 8.75
N ALA A 11 -10.36 2.47 7.59
CA ALA A 11 -10.74 1.53 6.53
C ALA A 11 -10.28 0.10 6.86
N PHE A 12 -9.19 -0.07 7.63
CA PHE A 12 -8.70 -1.37 8.08
C PHE A 12 -9.52 -1.95 9.23
N ASP A 13 -9.96 -1.12 10.17
CA ASP A 13 -10.75 -1.57 11.34
C ASP A 13 -12.16 -2.09 10.97
N LYS A 14 -12.65 -1.80 9.77
CA LYS A 14 -13.97 -2.25 9.25
C LYS A 14 -13.91 -3.29 8.14
N GLY A 15 -12.71 -3.82 7.88
CA GLY A 15 -12.50 -4.94 6.98
C GLY A 15 -12.22 -4.49 5.55
N ILE A 16 -11.03 -4.87 5.07
CA ILE A 16 -10.66 -4.84 3.65
C ILE A 16 -11.68 -5.57 2.77
N GLU A 17 -12.45 -6.48 3.37
CA GLU A 17 -13.58 -7.21 2.78
C GLU A 17 -14.72 -6.30 2.29
N LYS A 18 -14.79 -5.04 2.78
CA LYS A 18 -15.80 -4.04 2.35
C LYS A 18 -15.23 -2.98 1.42
N THR A 19 -13.95 -3.05 1.07
CA THR A 19 -13.30 -2.08 0.19
C THR A 19 -13.66 -2.38 -1.27
N THR A 20 -14.40 -1.47 -1.91
CA THR A 20 -14.69 -1.59 -3.34
C THR A 20 -13.42 -1.35 -4.17
N PRO A 21 -13.32 -1.86 -5.41
CA PRO A 21 -12.18 -1.60 -6.29
C PRO A 21 -11.87 -0.10 -6.45
N LYS A 22 -12.89 0.74 -6.64
CA LYS A 22 -12.74 2.21 -6.69
C LYS A 22 -12.12 2.80 -5.43
N GLN A 23 -12.52 2.32 -4.25
CA GLN A 23 -11.97 2.80 -2.99
C GLN A 23 -10.54 2.30 -2.78
N GLY A 24 -10.24 1.05 -3.18
CA GLY A 24 -8.88 0.53 -3.21
C GLY A 24 -7.97 1.32 -4.16
N ALA A 25 -8.46 1.68 -5.34
CA ALA A 25 -7.72 2.51 -6.30
C ALA A 25 -7.34 3.87 -5.70
N LYS A 26 -8.32 4.55 -5.08
CA LYS A 26 -8.09 5.83 -4.41
C LYS A 26 -7.02 5.72 -3.32
N LEU A 27 -7.11 4.70 -2.46
CA LEU A 27 -6.14 4.48 -1.39
C LEU A 27 -4.74 4.21 -1.95
N ALA A 28 -4.63 3.38 -3.00
CA ALA A 28 -3.35 3.11 -3.65
C ALA A 28 -2.71 4.38 -4.22
N GLY A 29 -3.50 5.25 -4.87
CA GLY A 29 -3.04 6.54 -5.39
C GLY A 29 -2.56 7.50 -4.29
N GLU A 30 -3.32 7.63 -3.19
CA GLU A 30 -2.93 8.46 -2.05
C GLU A 30 -1.59 8.01 -1.43
N TRP A 31 -1.38 6.70 -1.33
CA TRP A 31 -0.13 6.13 -0.85
C TRP A 31 1.03 6.31 -1.82
N ALA A 32 0.80 6.13 -3.12
CA ALA A 32 1.81 6.40 -4.12
C ALA A 32 2.30 7.85 -4.06
N GLU A 33 1.39 8.81 -3.89
CA GLU A 33 1.77 10.22 -3.70
C GLU A 33 2.60 10.45 -2.44
N ALA A 34 2.26 9.78 -1.34
CA ALA A 34 3.01 9.88 -0.09
C ALA A 34 4.42 9.30 -0.23
N LEU A 35 4.55 8.13 -0.87
CA LEU A 35 5.81 7.46 -1.11
C LEU A 35 6.70 8.19 -2.12
N ARG A 36 6.12 8.84 -3.13
CA ARG A 36 6.86 9.77 -4.01
C ARG A 36 7.49 10.93 -3.24
N LYS A 37 6.92 11.34 -2.11
CA LYS A 37 7.45 12.42 -1.27
C LYS A 37 8.34 11.90 -0.14
N ALA A 38 8.35 10.59 0.07
CA ALA A 38 9.19 9.97 1.08
C ALA A 38 10.63 9.88 0.58
N ASP A 39 11.56 10.07 1.52
CA ASP A 39 12.99 10.05 1.26
C ASP A 39 13.61 8.83 1.96
N PHE A 40 13.33 7.65 1.40
CA PHE A 40 13.95 6.40 1.84
C PHE A 40 14.13 5.44 0.65
N THR A 41 15.10 4.55 0.78
CA THR A 41 15.45 3.56 -0.24
C THR A 41 14.27 2.64 -0.56
N GLY A 42 13.86 2.62 -1.83
CA GLY A 42 12.74 1.79 -2.32
C GLY A 42 11.39 2.48 -2.34
N SER A 43 11.25 3.68 -1.75
CA SER A 43 10.00 4.48 -1.75
C SER A 43 9.43 4.72 -3.16
N LYS A 44 10.29 5.07 -4.12
CA LYS A 44 9.88 5.31 -5.53
C LYS A 44 9.43 4.04 -6.24
N GLY A 45 10.03 2.90 -5.88
CA GLY A 45 9.66 1.58 -6.42
C GLY A 45 8.25 1.18 -5.97
N LEU A 46 8.00 1.22 -4.66
CA LEU A 46 6.66 1.00 -4.11
C LEU A 46 5.63 1.96 -4.71
N ALA A 47 5.97 3.24 -4.85
CA ALA A 47 5.05 4.22 -5.43
C ALA A 47 4.60 3.82 -6.84
N ALA A 48 5.54 3.38 -7.69
CA ALA A 48 5.23 2.94 -9.05
C ALA A 48 4.34 1.67 -9.07
N GLU A 49 4.49 0.78 -8.10
CA GLU A 49 3.67 -0.43 -7.99
C GLU A 49 2.26 -0.11 -7.51
N LEU A 50 2.12 0.77 -6.53
CA LEU A 50 0.82 1.26 -6.05
C LEU A 50 0.07 2.05 -7.13
N GLU A 51 0.78 2.79 -8.00
CA GLU A 51 0.16 3.42 -9.19
C GLU A 51 -0.34 2.39 -10.21
N ARG A 52 0.36 1.26 -10.37
CA ARG A 52 -0.15 0.16 -11.21
C ARG A 52 -1.40 -0.45 -10.59
N LEU A 53 -1.41 -0.62 -9.27
CA LEU A 53 -2.56 -1.15 -8.54
C LEU A 53 -3.77 -0.20 -8.66
N GLU A 54 -3.55 1.11 -8.50
CA GLU A 54 -4.57 2.14 -8.72
C GLU A 54 -5.21 2.01 -10.10
N LYS A 55 -4.40 1.90 -11.15
CA LYS A 55 -4.89 1.77 -12.53
C LYS A 55 -5.70 0.49 -12.77
N LEU A 56 -5.24 -0.64 -12.23
CA LEU A 56 -5.95 -1.91 -12.38
C LEU A 56 -7.29 -1.93 -11.63
N LEU A 57 -7.32 -1.37 -10.42
CA LEU A 57 -8.53 -1.27 -9.61
C LEU A 57 -9.50 -0.20 -10.11
N GLY A 58 -8.99 0.83 -10.79
CA GLY A 58 -9.76 1.92 -11.39
C GLY A 58 -10.31 1.61 -12.78
N ALA A 59 -9.99 0.44 -13.35
CA ALA A 59 -10.56 -0.01 -14.61
C ALA A 59 -12.06 -0.32 -14.47
N ASP A 60 -12.83 -0.13 -15.55
CA ASP A 60 -14.27 -0.46 -15.56
C ASP A 60 -14.52 -1.96 -15.30
N GLU A 61 -13.62 -2.82 -15.77
CA GLU A 61 -13.57 -4.25 -15.46
C GLU A 61 -12.19 -4.59 -14.85
N PRO A 62 -12.08 -4.62 -13.51
CA PRO A 62 -10.83 -4.95 -12.83
C PRO A 62 -10.39 -6.40 -13.10
N ASP A 63 -9.18 -6.55 -13.64
CA ASP A 63 -8.58 -7.85 -13.93
C ASP A 63 -8.02 -8.47 -12.64
N LEU A 64 -8.80 -9.33 -12.00
CA LEU A 64 -8.45 -9.96 -10.72
C LEU A 64 -7.20 -10.85 -10.81
N ASP A 65 -6.93 -11.44 -11.97
CA ASP A 65 -5.76 -12.29 -12.19
C ASP A 65 -4.47 -11.47 -12.27
N LYS A 66 -4.56 -10.18 -12.62
CA LYS A 66 -3.44 -9.22 -12.53
C LYS A 66 -3.35 -8.52 -11.18
N ILE A 67 -4.49 -8.26 -10.54
CA ILE A 67 -4.55 -7.53 -9.26
C ILE A 67 -3.99 -8.38 -8.12
N LYS A 68 -4.37 -9.66 -8.01
CA LYS A 68 -3.88 -10.54 -6.93
C LYS A 68 -2.35 -10.65 -6.85
N PRO A 69 -1.62 -11.03 -7.91
CA PRO A 69 -0.17 -11.14 -7.84
C PRO A 69 0.51 -9.78 -7.62
N LEU A 70 -0.10 -8.68 -8.08
CA LEU A 70 0.42 -7.35 -7.83
C LEU A 70 0.26 -6.96 -6.35
N LEU A 71 -0.87 -7.29 -5.72
CA LEU A 71 -1.08 -7.08 -4.28
C LEU A 71 -0.07 -7.85 -3.44
N GLU A 72 0.18 -9.12 -3.77
CA GLU A 72 1.18 -9.96 -3.10
C GLU A 72 2.59 -9.34 -3.23
N LYS A 73 2.97 -8.94 -4.45
CA LYS A 73 4.25 -8.28 -4.72
C LYS A 73 4.41 -6.98 -3.93
N ILE A 74 3.39 -6.12 -3.94
CA ILE A 74 3.40 -4.86 -3.19
C ILE A 74 3.54 -5.14 -1.70
N GLY A 75 2.85 -6.14 -1.16
CA GLY A 75 2.99 -6.57 0.24
C GLY A 75 4.42 -6.97 0.58
N GLU A 76 5.04 -7.83 -0.23
CA GLU A 76 6.44 -8.24 -0.03
C GLU A 76 7.43 -7.09 -0.12
N ASP A 77 7.30 -6.25 -1.15
CA ASP A 77 8.25 -5.16 -1.38
C ASP A 77 8.08 -4.07 -0.32
N THR A 78 6.86 -3.90 0.20
CA THR A 78 6.59 -3.04 1.36
C THR A 78 7.23 -3.59 2.63
N ALA A 79 7.13 -4.90 2.91
CA ALA A 79 7.83 -5.50 4.04
C ALA A 79 9.36 -5.31 3.93
N LYS A 80 9.94 -5.58 2.75
CA LYS A 80 11.38 -5.36 2.49
C LYS A 80 11.79 -3.90 2.63
N ALA A 81 10.94 -2.97 2.21
CA ALA A 81 11.20 -1.53 2.35
C ALA A 81 11.15 -1.08 3.81
N ALA A 82 10.26 -1.65 4.63
CA ALA A 82 10.22 -1.39 6.06
C ALA A 82 11.51 -1.85 6.75
N ASP A 83 12.04 -3.02 6.40
CA ASP A 83 13.28 -3.55 6.97
C ASP A 83 14.53 -2.74 6.57
N ARG A 84 14.46 -2.00 5.45
CA ARG A 84 15.55 -1.16 4.94
C ARG A 84 15.44 0.30 5.34
N ALA A 85 14.34 0.70 5.98
CA ALA A 85 14.16 2.08 6.40
C ALA A 85 15.02 2.37 7.63
N GLU A 86 15.97 3.31 7.49
CA GLU A 86 16.88 3.70 8.57
C GLU A 86 16.17 4.50 9.67
N ASP A 87 15.08 5.22 9.33
CA ASP A 87 14.22 5.90 10.30
C ASP A 87 13.17 4.91 10.85
N PRO A 88 13.20 4.58 12.16
CA PRO A 88 12.24 3.66 12.78
C PRO A 88 10.78 4.08 12.60
N LYS A 89 10.50 5.39 12.49
CA LYS A 89 9.13 5.90 12.26
C LYS A 89 8.67 5.67 10.82
N VAL A 90 9.60 5.64 9.88
CA VAL A 90 9.31 5.27 8.49
C VAL A 90 9.13 3.76 8.39
N ALA A 91 10.01 2.98 9.01
CA ALA A 91 9.90 1.53 9.10
C ALA A 91 8.54 1.10 9.67
N GLU A 92 8.11 1.70 10.79
CA GLU A 92 6.82 1.39 11.42
C GLU A 92 5.64 1.72 10.49
N LYS A 93 5.68 2.86 9.79
CA LYS A 93 4.60 3.26 8.86
C LYS A 93 4.51 2.35 7.65
N VAL A 94 5.66 1.97 7.09
CA VAL A 94 5.73 1.07 5.94
C VAL A 94 5.33 -0.35 6.36
N ARG A 95 5.68 -0.80 7.57
CA ARG A 95 5.25 -2.09 8.11
C ARG A 95 3.74 -2.13 8.36
N LYS A 96 3.17 -1.07 8.93
CA LYS A 96 1.71 -0.91 9.04
C LYS A 96 1.01 -0.92 7.69
N LEU A 97 1.63 -0.35 6.64
CA LEU A 97 1.13 -0.43 5.28
C LEU A 97 1.16 -1.89 4.75
N ALA A 98 2.24 -2.63 5.01
CA ALA A 98 2.34 -4.04 4.60
C ALA A 98 1.26 -4.90 5.26
N GLU A 99 1.06 -4.74 6.58
CA GLU A 99 0.00 -5.42 7.35
C GLU A 99 -1.38 -5.08 6.81
N ALA A 100 -1.60 -3.80 6.52
CA ALA A 100 -2.81 -3.27 5.88
C ALA A 100 -3.12 -3.92 4.52
N MET A 101 -2.10 -4.33 3.76
CA MET A 101 -2.27 -4.95 2.45
C MET A 101 -2.36 -6.49 2.51
N GLY A 102 -2.38 -7.07 3.70
CA GLY A 102 -2.51 -8.52 3.89
C GLY A 102 -1.19 -9.30 3.81
N ALA A 103 -0.05 -8.63 3.87
CA ALA A 103 1.24 -9.31 3.99
C ALA A 103 1.32 -10.02 5.35
N LYS A 104 1.28 -11.36 5.36
CA LYS A 104 1.60 -12.14 6.55
C LYS A 104 3.07 -11.92 6.90
N GLN A 105 3.37 -11.54 8.13
CA GLN A 105 4.74 -11.56 8.65
C GLN A 105 5.34 -12.96 8.45
N PRO A 106 6.61 -13.09 8.01
CA PRO A 106 7.35 -14.30 8.31
C PRO A 106 7.43 -14.40 9.85
N ALA A 107 7.04 -15.57 10.35
CA ALA A 107 7.08 -15.91 11.77
C ALA A 107 8.49 -15.81 12.38
#